data_AF-A0A9W7E8C5-F1
#
_entry.id   AF-A0A9W7E8C5-F1
#
_cell.length_a   1.000
_cell.length_b   1.000
_cell.length_c   1.000
_cell.angle_alpha   90.00
_cell.angle_beta   90.00
_cell.angle_gamma   90.00
#
_symmetry.space_group_name_H-M   'P 1'
#
loop_
_entity.id
_entity.type
_entity.pdbx_description
1 polymer ?
#
loop_
_entity_poly.entity_id
_entity_poly.type
_entity_poly.pdbx_seq_one_letter_code
_entity_poly.pdbx_strand_id
1 'polypeptide(L)'
;TISVNAHGITTDDAVWRGVKRMRVATVGGEGGPEVLTLGPDDELFKHVIGGYGLFGVILEVTLLTSPNHTLIPSSLQLSIPDGEFHRVYQAVLSDPNVCVKIARLNILDGLETAQLIVFTKSSPTPSSSTNLGLTP
;
A
#
# COMPACT_ATOMS: atom_id res chain seq x y z
N THR A 1 -5.75 3.47 10.72
CA THR A 1 -5.12 2.99 9.45
C THR A 1 -5.61 1.61 9.05
N ILE A 2 -5.48 0.58 9.91
CA ILE A 2 -5.97 -0.77 9.60
C ILE A 2 -7.50 -0.84 9.50
N SER A 3 -8.21 -0.24 10.47
CA SER A 3 -9.68 -0.22 10.52
C SER A 3 -10.35 0.51 9.34
N VAL A 4 -9.61 1.30 8.56
CA VAL A 4 -10.12 2.02 7.38
C VAL A 4 -9.59 1.42 6.08
N ASN A 5 -8.84 0.32 6.16
CA ASN A 5 -8.14 -0.29 5.04
C ASN A 5 -7.32 0.74 4.22
N ALA A 6 -6.48 1.51 4.90
CA ALA A 6 -5.79 2.63 4.28
C ALA A 6 -4.92 2.22 3.07
N HIS A 7 -4.82 3.12 2.10
CA HIS A 7 -3.95 3.00 0.95
C HIS A 7 -2.76 3.96 1.06
N GLY A 8 -1.64 3.58 0.44
CA GLY A 8 -0.47 4.41 0.30
C GLY A 8 -0.49 5.25 -0.97
N ILE A 9 0.69 5.76 -1.33
CA ILE A 9 0.91 6.50 -2.58
C ILE A 9 0.79 5.61 -3.83
N THR A 10 1.03 4.30 -3.68
CA THR A 10 0.72 3.31 -4.72
C THR A 10 -0.75 2.89 -4.64
N THR A 11 -1.36 2.64 -5.79
CA THR A 11 -2.72 2.13 -5.96
C THR A 11 -2.78 0.60 -6.12
N ASP A 12 -1.65 -0.09 -6.05
CA ASP A 12 -1.59 -1.54 -6.31
C ASP A 12 -2.38 -2.36 -5.29
N ASP A 13 -2.20 -2.05 -4.01
CA ASP A 13 -2.83 -2.75 -2.90
C ASP A 13 -3.06 -1.80 -1.72
N ALA A 14 -3.96 -2.18 -0.81
CA ALA A 14 -4.13 -1.50 0.47
C ALA A 14 -3.32 -2.16 1.58
N VAL A 15 -3.34 -1.56 2.77
CA VAL A 15 -2.62 -2.06 3.95
C VAL A 15 -3.01 -3.50 4.34
N TRP A 16 -4.23 -3.96 4.03
CA TRP A 16 -4.70 -5.31 4.38
C TRP A 16 -3.78 -6.41 3.85
N ARG A 17 -3.18 -6.22 2.66
CA ARG A 17 -2.32 -7.22 2.03
C ARG A 17 -1.05 -7.49 2.82
N GLY A 18 -0.61 -6.50 3.60
CA GLY A 18 0.52 -6.65 4.51
C GLY A 18 0.16 -7.29 5.85
N VAL A 19 -1.12 -7.49 6.18
CA VAL A 19 -1.52 -8.01 7.49
C VAL A 19 -1.44 -9.53 7.50
N LYS A 20 -0.50 -10.07 8.29
CA LYS A 20 -0.37 -11.52 8.50
C LYS A 20 -1.36 -12.04 9.54
N ARG A 21 -1.59 -11.24 10.59
CA ARG A 21 -2.42 -11.61 11.74
C ARG A 21 -2.83 -10.37 12.52
N MET A 22 -3.98 -10.41 13.18
CA MET A 22 -4.40 -9.41 14.16
C MET A 22 -5.03 -10.05 15.39
N ARG A 23 -4.99 -9.35 16.51
CA ARG A 23 -5.78 -9.67 17.71
C ARG A 23 -6.84 -8.60 17.91
N VAL A 24 -8.09 -9.02 18.12
CA VAL A 24 -9.25 -8.13 18.20
C VAL A 24 -10.03 -8.42 19.47
N ALA A 25 -10.21 -7.42 20.31
CA ALA A 25 -11.18 -7.46 21.41
C ALA A 25 -12.58 -7.17 20.86
N THR A 26 -13.53 -8.05 21.10
CA THR A 26 -14.92 -7.94 20.62
C THR A 26 -15.91 -8.48 21.65
N VAL A 27 -17.19 -8.47 21.31
CA VAL A 27 -18.26 -9.08 22.09
C VAL A 27 -18.65 -10.41 21.43
N GLY A 28 -18.50 -11.51 22.17
CA GLY A 28 -18.85 -12.84 21.69
C GLY A 28 -20.36 -13.07 21.59
N GLY A 29 -20.76 -14.21 21.05
CA GLY A 29 -22.19 -14.54 20.82
C GLY A 29 -23.06 -14.57 22.09
N GLU A 30 -22.46 -14.79 23.25
CA GLU A 30 -23.15 -14.74 24.56
C GLU A 30 -23.17 -13.34 25.20
N GLY A 31 -22.68 -12.31 24.50
CA GLY A 31 -22.65 -10.93 24.99
C GLY A 31 -21.47 -10.58 25.91
N GLY A 32 -20.56 -11.52 26.15
CA GLY A 32 -19.34 -11.32 26.96
C GLY A 32 -18.14 -10.82 26.15
N PRO A 33 -17.10 -10.24 26.81
CA PRO A 33 -15.88 -9.83 26.15
C PRO A 33 -15.07 -11.05 25.67
N GLU A 34 -14.53 -10.96 24.46
CA GLU A 34 -13.69 -11.99 23.86
C GLU A 34 -12.50 -11.36 23.14
N VAL A 35 -11.38 -12.09 23.05
CA VAL A 35 -10.24 -11.70 22.21
C VAL A 35 -9.98 -12.78 21.17
N LEU A 36 -10.19 -12.42 19.91
CA LEU A 36 -9.99 -13.29 18.77
C LEU A 36 -8.62 -13.03 18.13
N THR A 37 -8.03 -14.08 17.57
CA THR A 37 -6.87 -13.98 16.67
C THR A 37 -7.33 -14.27 15.25
N LEU A 38 -7.14 -13.34 14.34
CA LEU A 38 -7.65 -13.40 12.97
C LEU A 38 -6.49 -13.29 11.96
N GLY A 39 -6.56 -14.05 10.87
CA GLY A 39 -5.71 -13.98 9.69
C GLY A 39 -6.53 -13.76 8.40
N PRO A 40 -5.88 -13.57 7.25
CA PRO A 40 -6.54 -13.21 5.99
C PRO A 40 -7.64 -14.16 5.50
N ASP A 41 -7.57 -15.43 5.88
CA ASP A 41 -8.52 -16.47 5.49
C ASP A 41 -9.79 -16.48 6.36
N ASP A 42 -9.76 -15.84 7.53
CA ASP A 42 -10.93 -15.73 8.41
C ASP A 42 -11.96 -14.75 7.83
N GLU A 43 -13.24 -15.11 7.89
CA GLU A 43 -14.31 -14.24 7.38
C GLU A 43 -14.38 -12.91 8.15
N LEU A 44 -14.25 -12.97 9.48
CA LEU A 44 -14.29 -11.78 10.34
C LEU A 44 -13.13 -10.82 10.07
N PHE A 45 -11.98 -11.32 9.60
CA PHE A 45 -10.83 -10.48 9.25
C PHE A 45 -11.21 -9.43 8.20
N LYS A 46 -11.93 -9.85 7.16
CA LYS A 46 -12.35 -8.98 6.04
C LYS A 46 -13.32 -7.88 6.47
N HIS A 47 -14.04 -8.10 7.57
CA HIS A 47 -14.96 -7.13 8.16
C HIS A 47 -14.25 -6.19 9.13
N VAL A 48 -13.25 -6.69 9.89
CA VAL A 48 -12.44 -5.85 10.78
C VAL A 48 -11.56 -4.89 9.97
N ILE A 49 -10.95 -5.37 8.87
CA ILE A 49 -10.27 -4.52 7.89
C ILE A 49 -11.30 -3.64 7.18
N GLY A 50 -11.16 -2.31 7.30
CA GLY A 50 -12.13 -1.39 6.69
C GLY A 50 -13.47 -1.29 7.42
N GLY A 51 -13.66 -1.99 8.54
CA GLY A 51 -14.90 -1.94 9.33
C GLY A 51 -15.02 -0.77 10.30
N TYR A 52 -14.11 0.20 10.26
CA TYR A 52 -14.10 1.41 11.10
C TYR A 52 -14.20 1.15 12.62
N GLY A 53 -13.83 -0.06 13.07
CA GLY A 53 -13.91 -0.46 14.49
C GLY A 53 -15.28 -1.00 14.93
N LEU A 54 -16.23 -1.18 14.01
CA LEU A 54 -17.57 -1.69 14.33
C LEU A 54 -17.56 -3.14 14.85
N PHE A 55 -16.56 -3.92 14.46
CA PHE A 55 -16.43 -5.33 14.83
C PHE A 55 -15.55 -5.58 16.07
N GLY A 56 -15.05 -4.51 16.68
CA GLY A 56 -14.21 -4.58 17.87
C GLY A 56 -12.99 -3.66 17.81
N VAL A 57 -12.16 -3.76 18.84
CA VAL A 57 -10.94 -2.99 19.00
C VAL A 57 -9.74 -3.87 18.62
N ILE A 58 -8.99 -3.44 17.61
CA ILE A 58 -7.74 -4.10 17.21
C ILE A 58 -6.68 -3.82 18.28
N LEU A 59 -6.21 -4.85 18.96
CA LEU A 59 -5.22 -4.77 20.04
C LEU A 59 -3.78 -4.87 19.50
N GLU A 60 -3.57 -5.75 18.52
CA GLU A 60 -2.24 -6.08 17.99
C GLU A 60 -2.36 -6.45 16.51
N VAL A 61 -1.35 -6.10 15.72
CA VAL A 61 -1.25 -6.47 14.30
C VAL A 61 0.18 -6.91 13.99
N THR A 62 0.31 -8.05 13.33
CA THR A 62 1.56 -8.52 12.73
C THR A 62 1.56 -8.18 11.25
N LEU A 63 2.51 -7.35 10.82
CA LEU A 63 2.66 -6.89 9.43
C LEU A 63 3.84 -7.56 8.73
N LEU A 64 3.66 -7.84 7.44
CA LEU A 64 4.74 -8.10 6.50
C LEU A 64 5.42 -6.77 6.15
N THR A 65 6.74 -6.77 6.13
CA THR A 65 7.55 -5.60 5.77
C THR A 65 8.29 -5.85 4.46
N SER A 66 8.57 -4.76 3.75
CA SER A 66 9.46 -4.79 2.58
C SER A 66 10.88 -4.38 2.99
N PRO A 67 11.92 -4.88 2.31
CA PRO A 67 13.28 -4.38 2.49
C PRO A 67 13.35 -2.87 2.24
N ASN A 68 14.16 -2.18 3.03
CA ASN A 68 14.36 -0.74 2.85
C ASN A 68 15.17 -0.49 1.58
N HIS A 69 14.69 0.38 0.69
CA HIS A 69 15.41 0.80 -0.50
C HIS A 69 15.30 2.32 -0.65
N THR A 70 16.40 2.95 -1.06
CA THR A 70 16.34 4.33 -1.54
C THR A 70 15.62 4.35 -2.89
N LEU A 71 14.61 5.20 -3.00
CA LEU A 71 13.80 5.34 -4.21
C LEU A 71 14.16 6.62 -4.97
N ILE A 72 14.33 6.51 -6.28
CA ILE A 72 14.62 7.64 -7.17
C ILE A 72 13.35 7.95 -7.98
N PRO A 73 12.77 9.16 -7.84
CA PRO A 73 11.63 9.57 -8.62
C PRO A 73 12.03 9.93 -10.06
N SER A 74 11.14 9.65 -11.01
CA SER A 74 11.20 10.14 -12.38
C SER A 74 9.79 10.51 -12.83
N SER A 75 9.67 11.55 -13.66
CA SER A 75 8.38 12.07 -14.12
C SER A 75 8.39 12.15 -15.65
N LEU A 76 7.32 11.67 -16.26
CA LEU A 76 7.10 11.65 -17.69
C LEU A 76 5.74 12.31 -17.98
N GLN A 77 5.67 13.15 -19.00
CA GLN A 77 4.41 13.60 -19.57
C GLN A 77 4.18 12.83 -20.86
N LEU A 78 3.04 12.13 -20.96
CA LEU A 78 2.77 11.13 -22.00
C LEU A 78 1.47 11.47 -22.72
N SER A 79 1.46 11.28 -24.04
CA SER A 79 0.26 11.37 -24.87
C SER A 79 -0.70 10.21 -24.58
N ILE A 80 -1.98 10.51 -24.44
CA ILE A 80 -3.06 9.51 -24.32
C ILE A 80 -3.58 9.09 -25.71
N PRO A 81 -3.91 10.00 -26.64
CA PRO A 81 -4.49 9.65 -27.94
C PRO A 81 -3.63 8.69 -28.77
N ASP A 82 -2.31 8.84 -28.72
CA ASP A 82 -1.37 8.03 -29.49
C ASP A 82 -1.04 6.68 -28.81
N GLY A 83 -1.72 6.36 -27.70
CA GLY A 83 -1.50 5.15 -26.92
C GLY A 83 -0.14 5.10 -26.19
N GLU A 84 0.61 6.19 -26.18
CA GLU A 84 1.93 6.27 -25.53
C GLU A 84 1.82 5.97 -24.04
N PHE A 85 0.87 6.60 -23.35
CA PHE A 85 0.62 6.34 -21.92
C PHE A 85 0.41 4.85 -21.65
N HIS A 86 -0.44 4.19 -22.44
CA HIS A 86 -0.72 2.77 -22.27
C HIS A 86 0.55 1.92 -22.43
N ARG A 87 1.31 2.13 -23.52
CA ARG A 87 2.54 1.39 -23.81
C ARG A 87 3.57 1.55 -22.69
N VAL A 88 3.82 2.79 -22.25
CA VAL A 88 4.79 3.06 -21.17
C VAL A 88 4.30 2.49 -19.85
N TYR A 89 3.02 2.64 -19.53
CA TYR A 89 2.47 2.11 -18.27
C TYR A 89 2.56 0.58 -18.21
N GLN A 90 2.35 -0.14 -19.32
CA GLN A 90 2.53 -1.59 -19.38
C GLN A 90 3.98 -2.02 -19.13
N ALA A 91 4.96 -1.28 -19.67
CA ALA A 91 6.37 -1.53 -19.40
C ALA A 91 6.69 -1.31 -17.91
N VAL A 92 6.14 -0.25 -17.31
CA VAL A 92 6.27 0.07 -15.88
C VAL A 92 5.64 -1.01 -14.98
N LEU A 93 4.50 -1.58 -15.37
CA LEU A 93 3.87 -2.69 -14.63
C LEU A 93 4.72 -3.95 -14.59
N SER A 94 5.56 -4.15 -15.60
CA SER A 94 6.38 -5.35 -15.75
C SER A 94 7.79 -5.20 -15.15
N ASP A 95 8.19 -4.00 -14.75
CA ASP A 95 9.53 -3.72 -14.23
C ASP A 95 9.60 -3.98 -12.70
N PRO A 96 10.34 -4.99 -12.24
CA PRO A 96 10.48 -5.30 -10.81
C PRO A 96 11.27 -4.25 -10.01
N ASN A 97 11.90 -3.29 -10.67
CA ASN A 97 12.62 -2.20 -10.03
C ASN A 97 11.71 -0.99 -9.73
N VAL A 98 10.52 -0.92 -10.35
CA VAL A 98 9.54 0.12 -10.03
C VAL A 98 8.78 -0.28 -8.77
N CYS A 99 8.91 0.52 -7.73
CA CYS A 99 8.24 0.28 -6.44
C CYS A 99 6.93 1.05 -6.30
N VAL A 100 6.87 2.27 -6.85
CA VAL A 100 5.69 3.13 -6.77
C VAL A 100 5.46 3.75 -8.15
N LYS A 101 4.20 3.84 -8.53
CA LYS A 101 3.74 4.46 -9.77
C LYS A 101 2.50 5.28 -9.49
N ILE A 102 2.45 6.48 -10.06
CA ILE A 102 1.34 7.43 -9.90
C ILE A 102 1.06 8.02 -11.26
N ALA A 103 -0.16 7.86 -11.75
CA ALA A 103 -0.62 8.50 -12.96
C ALA A 103 -1.60 9.63 -12.61
N ARG A 104 -1.43 10.79 -13.24
CA ARG A 104 -2.33 11.94 -13.13
C ARG A 104 -2.75 12.37 -14.52
N LEU A 105 -4.05 12.26 -14.80
CA LEU A 105 -4.61 12.79 -16.04
C LEU A 105 -4.58 14.32 -16.01
N ASN A 106 -4.21 14.94 -17.11
CA ASN A 106 -4.33 16.37 -17.26
C ASN A 106 -5.78 16.71 -17.63
N ILE A 107 -6.51 17.36 -16.73
CA ILE A 107 -7.90 17.75 -16.97
C ILE A 107 -8.03 19.08 -17.73
N LEU A 108 -6.91 19.80 -17.92
CA LEU A 108 -6.91 21.12 -18.55
C LEU A 108 -6.71 21.05 -20.07
N ASP A 109 -6.16 19.96 -20.58
CA ASP A 109 -5.90 19.75 -22.01
C ASP A 109 -6.95 18.82 -22.67
N GLY A 110 -8.12 18.66 -22.06
CA GLY A 110 -9.14 17.76 -22.57
C GLY A 110 -8.81 16.27 -22.39
N LEU A 111 -7.94 15.92 -21.44
CA LEU A 111 -7.45 14.55 -21.19
C LEU A 111 -6.56 14.02 -22.33
N GLU A 112 -5.80 14.91 -22.97
CA GLU A 112 -4.85 14.56 -24.03
C GLU A 112 -3.53 14.04 -23.47
N THR A 113 -3.14 14.47 -22.26
CA THR A 113 -1.90 14.00 -21.62
C THR A 113 -2.11 13.45 -20.22
N ALA A 114 -1.18 12.59 -19.81
CA ALA A 114 -1.04 12.12 -18.44
C ALA A 114 0.38 12.34 -17.95
N GLN A 115 0.52 12.77 -16.69
CA GLN A 115 1.79 12.72 -15.99
C GLN A 115 1.93 11.35 -15.30
N LEU A 116 3.02 10.65 -15.59
CA LEU A 116 3.41 9.41 -14.93
C LEU A 116 4.64 9.67 -14.06
N ILE A 117 4.50 9.49 -12.75
CA ILE A 117 5.58 9.55 -11.78
C ILE A 117 5.90 8.13 -11.34
N VAL A 118 7.15 7.70 -11.52
CA VAL A 118 7.64 6.38 -11.11
C VAL A 118 8.77 6.53 -10.10
N PHE A 119 8.81 5.63 -9.13
CA PHE A 119 9.89 5.54 -8.15
C PHE A 119 10.59 4.20 -8.31
N THR A 120 11.85 4.25 -8.71
CA THR A 120 12.68 3.07 -8.93
C THR A 120 13.68 2.86 -7.80
N LYS A 121 14.07 1.62 -7.54
CA LYS A 121 15.15 1.32 -6.59
C LYS A 121 16.46 1.91 -7.11
N SER A 122 17.18 2.67 -6.27
CA SER A 122 18.51 3.17 -6.62
C SER A 122 19.55 2.07 -6.76
N SER A 123 19.37 0.96 -6.04
CA SER A 123 20.22 -0.22 -6.11
C SER A 123 19.42 -1.49 -5.80
N PRO A 124 19.88 -2.66 -6.29
CA PRO A 124 19.25 -3.95 -5.97
C PRO A 124 19.40 -4.34 -4.49
N THR A 125 20.43 -3.81 -3.82
CA THR A 125 20.70 -4.10 -2.42
C THR A 125 19.84 -3.22 -1.52
N PRO A 126 19.22 -3.78 -0.46
CA PRO A 126 18.53 -2.98 0.54
C PRO A 126 19.49 -1.97 1.18
N SER A 127 19.02 -0.74 1.40
CA SER A 127 19.79 0.26 2.12
C SER A 127 19.80 -0.07 3.61
N SER A 128 21.00 -0.27 4.16
CA SER A 128 21.20 -0.35 5.60
C SER A 128 21.06 1.06 6.20
N SER A 129 20.12 1.23 7.12
CA SER A 129 20.09 2.41 7.99
C SER A 129 21.24 2.29 9.00
N THR A 130 22.46 2.64 8.60
CA THR A 130 23.55 2.84 9.56
C THR A 130 23.23 4.10 10.36
N ASN A 131 22.74 3.90 11.59
CA ASN A 131 22.53 4.88 12.65
C ASN A 131 21.79 6.18 12.24
N LEU A 132 20.50 6.27 12.58
CA LEU A 132 19.97 7.54 13.09
C LEU A 132 20.86 7.91 14.28
N GLY A 133 21.79 8.86 14.10
CA GLY A 133 22.73 9.33 15.11
C GLY A 133 22.06 10.09 16.25
N LEU A 134 21.04 9.48 16.87
CA LEU A 134 20.51 9.90 18.15
C LEU A 134 21.42 9.30 19.22
N THR A 135 22.49 10.01 19.55
CA THR A 135 23.14 9.85 20.85
C THR A 135 22.12 10.21 21.95
N PRO A 136 22.11 9.46 23.08
CA PRO A 136 21.19 9.70 24.19
C PRO A 136 21.32 11.09 24.82
#